data_AF-A0A6N9DWX0-F1
#
_entry.id   AF-A0A6N9DWX0-F1
#
_cell.length_a   1.000
_cell.length_b   1.000
_cell.length_c   1.000
_cell.angle_alpha   90.00
_cell.angle_beta   90.00
_cell.angle_gamma   90.00
#
_symmetry.space_group_name_H-M   'P 1'
#
loop_
_entity.id
_entity.type
_entity.pdbx_description
1 polymer ?
#
loop_
_entity_poly.entity_id
_entity_poly.type
_entity_poly.pdbx_seq_one_letter_code
_entity_poly.pdbx_strand_id
1 'polypeptide(L)'
;MQKCIHALSWAIGTFMVVAVFTVAVDAPVSQTAAAEKSAKKPMAKAFPHSQKCKRCHLRVFEEWEASAQSRSILSSPFRVSLERYRASSGDEEGKMCFRCHAPSVLEYPEHTRVYIEEIESGDPRLDGVGCSQCHLIKDVDPKQHPPHPTYQLERTVFGSYKKPVENLAHQSVPTELYSQSQYCVTCHENLPGHEKLPDLLGPWQETKTQKAGKNCQSCHMPEAFGESANGERNRKISNHSFPGRFGKVRADAVNVKVNTEVKGEESEVKVTVRSLVPHNLPLPHPGWSRVELDLTILGKNLRKAYGEKRYYQRVFGTKDGKSTVFDFEAVKVLKDNVLKPEEQRVETFTFPTPKNAPSMDVIVTMTYAPIYGPDAFVKEVEQRAAMGKKDRAFKPVQIIRYKENILLEDFKKSAG
;
A
#
# COMPACT_ATOMS: atom_id res chain seq x y z
N MET A 1 38.33 -74.23 70.34
CA MET A 1 39.80 -74.24 70.44
C MET A 1 40.27 -72.81 70.67
N GLN A 2 41.03 -72.65 71.74
CA GLN A 2 41.46 -71.41 72.37
C GLN A 2 42.92 -71.12 71.98
N LYS A 3 43.27 -69.85 71.77
CA LYS A 3 44.60 -69.20 71.91
C LYS A 3 44.41 -67.72 71.53
N CYS A 4 44.40 -66.72 72.43
CA CYS A 4 45.50 -66.15 73.23
C CYS A 4 46.73 -65.77 72.39
N ILE A 5 47.43 -64.62 72.49
CA ILE A 5 47.44 -63.39 73.30
C ILE A 5 48.43 -62.45 72.53
N HIS A 6 48.27 -61.12 72.56
CA HIS A 6 49.31 -60.16 73.00
C HIS A 6 48.87 -58.70 72.76
N ALA A 7 48.87 -57.97 73.88
CA ALA A 7 48.68 -56.53 73.97
C ALA A 7 50.00 -55.79 73.70
N LEU A 8 49.90 -54.55 73.20
CA LEU A 8 50.91 -53.52 73.43
C LEU A 8 50.23 -52.14 73.47
N SER A 9 50.29 -51.50 74.63
CA SER A 9 49.90 -50.11 74.88
C SER A 9 50.96 -49.15 74.32
N TRP A 10 50.53 -47.95 73.89
CA TRP A 10 51.20 -46.63 74.04
C TRP A 10 50.25 -45.58 73.44
N ALA A 11 49.69 -44.66 74.23
CA ALA A 11 50.24 -43.36 74.64
C ALA A 11 49.62 -42.19 73.83
N ILE A 12 48.59 -41.60 74.45
CA ILE A 12 48.24 -40.17 74.57
C ILE A 12 48.78 -39.23 73.47
N GLY A 13 47.84 -38.63 72.72
CA GLY A 13 48.05 -37.45 71.89
C GLY A 13 46.74 -36.72 71.65
N THR A 14 46.34 -35.88 72.60
CA THR A 14 45.13 -35.05 72.54
C THR A 14 45.33 -33.92 71.53
N PHE A 15 44.82 -34.07 70.31
CA PHE A 15 44.72 -32.96 69.35
C PHE A 15 43.34 -32.30 69.48
N MET A 16 43.30 -31.18 70.19
CA MET A 16 42.16 -30.25 70.22
C MET A 16 42.07 -29.56 68.85
N VAL A 17 41.18 -30.03 67.99
CA VAL A 17 40.80 -29.29 66.76
C VAL A 17 39.78 -28.23 67.17
N VAL A 18 40.22 -26.98 67.23
CA VAL A 18 39.33 -25.82 67.34
C VAL A 18 38.60 -25.69 66.02
N ALA A 19 37.34 -26.12 65.98
CA ALA A 19 36.44 -25.86 64.86
C ALA A 19 36.02 -24.39 64.89
N VAL A 20 36.66 -23.56 64.06
CA VAL A 20 36.20 -22.21 63.75
C VAL A 20 34.96 -22.34 62.87
N PHE A 21 33.78 -22.14 63.45
CA PHE A 21 32.53 -21.97 62.69
C PHE A 21 32.59 -20.63 61.96
N THR A 22 33.04 -20.64 60.71
CA THR A 22 32.74 -19.55 59.77
C THR A 22 31.28 -19.67 59.35
N VAL A 23 30.44 -18.77 59.85
CA VAL A 23 29.09 -18.55 59.33
C VAL A 23 29.24 -18.05 57.90
N ALA A 24 29.06 -18.93 56.92
CA ALA A 24 28.93 -18.53 55.53
C ALA A 24 27.60 -17.80 55.40
N VAL A 25 27.68 -16.49 55.16
CA VAL A 25 26.52 -15.68 54.76
C VAL A 25 26.17 -16.14 53.35
N ASP A 26 25.04 -16.83 53.21
CA ASP A 26 24.46 -17.19 51.91
C ASP A 26 24.11 -15.90 51.16
N ALA A 27 25.04 -15.45 50.32
CA ALA A 27 24.75 -14.48 49.30
C ALA A 27 23.78 -15.13 48.30
N PRO A 28 22.64 -14.51 47.96
CA PRO A 28 21.76 -15.07 46.96
C PRO A 28 22.52 -15.07 45.64
N VAL A 29 22.84 -16.28 45.15
CA VAL A 29 23.27 -16.49 43.77
C VAL A 29 22.13 -15.98 42.90
N SER A 30 22.30 -14.76 42.41
CA SER A 30 21.44 -14.18 41.39
C SER A 30 21.64 -15.06 40.16
N GLN A 31 20.73 -16.02 39.96
CA GLN A 31 20.52 -16.63 38.67
C GLN A 31 20.13 -15.50 37.72
N THR A 32 21.13 -14.92 37.08
CA THR A 32 20.91 -14.23 35.82
C THR A 32 20.35 -15.27 34.88
N ALA A 33 19.02 -15.28 34.77
CA ALA A 33 18.32 -15.89 33.65
C ALA A 33 18.78 -15.13 32.41
N ALA A 34 19.94 -15.52 31.87
CA ALA A 34 20.26 -15.29 30.49
C ALA A 34 19.20 -16.06 29.71
N ALA A 35 18.13 -15.34 29.33
CA ALA A 35 17.25 -15.81 28.28
C ALA A 35 18.13 -16.12 27.08
N GLU A 36 18.36 -17.40 26.82
CA GLU A 36 18.87 -17.85 25.53
C GLU A 36 17.86 -17.37 24.49
N LYS A 37 18.13 -16.21 23.89
CA LYS A 37 17.52 -15.81 22.63
C LYS A 37 17.94 -16.92 21.65
N SER A 38 17.08 -17.91 21.47
CA SER A 38 17.12 -18.81 20.32
C SER A 38 17.46 -17.95 19.10
N ALA A 39 18.62 -18.19 18.48
CA ALA A 39 19.12 -17.36 17.40
C ALA A 39 18.06 -17.31 16.28
N LYS A 40 17.45 -16.13 16.08
CA LYS A 40 16.41 -15.95 15.06
C LYS A 40 17.04 -16.29 13.71
N LYS A 41 16.35 -17.14 12.93
CA LYS A 41 16.75 -17.54 11.58
C LYS A 41 17.09 -16.28 10.75
N PRO A 42 18.16 -16.24 9.94
CA PRO A 42 18.49 -15.06 9.13
C PRO A 42 17.32 -14.61 8.25
N MET A 43 17.12 -13.29 8.11
CA MET A 43 15.96 -12.72 7.39
C MET A 43 15.81 -13.32 5.97
N ALA A 44 16.89 -13.40 5.20
CA ALA A 44 16.86 -13.97 3.84
C ALA A 44 16.44 -15.46 3.76
N LYS A 45 16.50 -16.19 4.89
CA LYS A 45 15.97 -17.55 4.99
C LYS A 45 14.52 -17.56 5.50
N ALA A 46 14.12 -16.60 6.34
CA ALA A 46 12.75 -16.48 6.85
C ALA A 46 11.79 -15.88 5.82
N PHE A 47 12.22 -14.84 5.13
CA PHE A 47 11.56 -14.19 3.99
C PHE A 47 12.37 -14.45 2.72
N PRO A 48 12.20 -15.61 2.07
CA PRO A 48 12.88 -15.89 0.81
C PRO A 48 12.46 -14.89 -0.28
N HIS A 49 13.44 -14.37 -1.02
CA HIS A 49 13.19 -13.49 -2.17
C HIS A 49 12.28 -14.19 -3.20
N SER A 50 11.33 -13.43 -3.74
CA SER A 50 10.35 -13.77 -4.78
C SER A 50 10.94 -14.46 -6.02
N GLN A 51 12.21 -14.21 -6.35
CA GLN A 51 12.93 -14.95 -7.40
C GLN A 51 13.01 -16.47 -7.13
N LYS A 52 12.98 -16.91 -5.87
CA LYS A 52 12.87 -18.34 -5.53
C LYS A 52 11.50 -18.89 -5.91
N CYS A 53 10.44 -18.10 -5.74
CA CYS A 53 9.07 -18.46 -6.10
C CYS A 53 8.90 -18.55 -7.63
N LYS A 54 9.55 -17.66 -8.40
CA LYS A 54 9.53 -17.64 -9.88
C LYS A 54 9.81 -19.00 -10.53
N ARG A 55 10.69 -19.79 -9.92
CA ARG A 55 11.11 -21.12 -10.44
C ARG A 55 9.93 -22.05 -10.69
N CYS A 56 8.88 -21.95 -9.88
CA CYS A 56 7.66 -22.75 -10.02
C CYS A 56 6.44 -21.89 -10.36
N HIS A 57 6.36 -20.64 -9.90
CA HIS A 57 5.21 -19.75 -10.07
C HIS A 57 5.50 -18.65 -11.10
N LEU A 58 5.88 -19.02 -12.33
CA LEU A 58 6.38 -18.06 -13.32
C LEU A 58 5.37 -16.97 -13.66
N ARG A 59 4.15 -17.35 -14.04
CA ARG A 59 3.09 -16.39 -14.42
C ARG A 59 2.76 -15.42 -13.30
N VAL A 60 2.54 -15.93 -12.09
CA VAL A 60 2.22 -15.11 -10.91
C VAL A 60 3.39 -14.18 -10.56
N PHE A 61 4.62 -14.66 -10.70
CA PHE A 61 5.81 -13.82 -10.51
C PHE A 61 5.86 -12.68 -11.53
N GLU A 62 5.62 -12.94 -12.82
CA GLU A 62 5.62 -11.90 -13.86
C GLU A 62 4.52 -10.85 -13.65
N GLU A 63 3.34 -11.30 -13.22
CA GLU A 63 2.24 -10.42 -12.83
C GLU A 63 2.65 -9.52 -11.64
N TRP A 64 3.23 -10.10 -10.58
CA TRP A 64 3.73 -9.36 -9.42
C TRP A 64 4.87 -8.42 -9.79
N GLU A 65 5.85 -8.85 -10.58
CA GLU A 65 7.01 -8.06 -10.98
C GLU A 65 6.59 -6.77 -11.71
N ALA A 66 5.51 -6.85 -12.51
CA ALA A 66 4.93 -5.70 -13.19
C ALA A 66 4.04 -4.78 -12.31
N SER A 67 3.74 -5.18 -11.07
CA SER A 67 2.81 -4.50 -10.17
C SER A 67 3.40 -3.29 -9.45
N ALA A 68 2.57 -2.59 -8.67
CA ALA A 68 3.04 -1.53 -7.79
C ALA A 68 3.71 -2.09 -6.51
N GLN A 69 3.30 -3.29 -6.08
CA GLN A 69 3.76 -3.96 -4.87
C GLN A 69 5.23 -4.39 -5.00
N SER A 70 5.63 -4.95 -6.14
CA SER A 70 7.06 -5.26 -6.41
C SER A 70 7.94 -4.01 -6.37
N ARG A 71 7.35 -2.84 -6.63
CA ARG A 71 8.02 -1.54 -6.67
C ARG A 71 7.84 -0.72 -5.39
N SER A 72 7.35 -1.33 -4.31
CA SER A 72 7.00 -0.62 -3.07
C SER A 72 8.16 0.22 -2.53
N ILE A 73 9.40 -0.26 -2.62
CA ILE A 73 10.60 0.47 -2.19
C ILE A 73 11.38 1.15 -3.32
N LEU A 74 11.00 0.90 -4.57
CA LEU A 74 11.77 1.28 -5.76
C LEU A 74 11.36 2.62 -6.36
N SER A 75 10.10 3.03 -6.19
CA SER A 75 9.59 4.21 -6.90
C SER A 75 10.29 5.50 -6.44
N SER A 76 10.69 6.35 -7.39
CA SER A 76 11.35 7.63 -7.07
C SER A 76 10.52 8.53 -6.15
N PRO A 77 9.18 8.63 -6.28
CA PRO A 77 8.35 9.32 -5.29
C PRO A 77 8.53 8.76 -3.87
N PHE A 78 8.51 7.43 -3.71
CA PHE A 78 8.72 6.81 -2.40
C PHE A 78 10.11 7.11 -1.83
N ARG A 79 11.17 6.96 -2.64
CA ARG A 79 12.55 7.18 -2.20
C ARG A 79 12.78 8.60 -1.68
N VAL A 80 12.28 9.59 -2.42
CA VAL A 80 12.36 11.00 -2.00
C VAL A 80 11.50 11.28 -0.76
N SER A 81 10.31 10.69 -0.67
CA SER A 81 9.45 10.83 0.51
C SER A 81 10.04 10.17 1.76
N LEU A 82 10.67 9.00 1.63
CA LEU A 82 11.35 8.31 2.73
C LEU A 82 12.50 9.15 3.28
N GLU A 83 13.34 9.72 2.40
CA GLU A 83 14.43 10.59 2.81
C GLU A 83 13.93 11.83 3.53
N ARG A 84 12.89 12.49 3.00
CA ARG A 84 12.25 13.65 3.65
C ARG A 84 11.67 13.28 5.01
N TYR A 85 10.95 12.16 5.09
CA TYR A 85 10.40 11.67 6.34
C TYR A 85 11.48 11.44 7.39
N ARG A 86 12.57 10.75 7.03
CA ARG A 86 13.69 10.51 7.94
C ARG A 86 14.33 11.82 8.40
N ALA A 87 14.55 12.77 7.49
CA ALA A 87 15.14 14.06 7.82
C ALA A 87 14.22 14.99 8.66
N SER A 88 12.90 14.83 8.56
CA SER A 88 11.93 15.72 9.22
C SER A 88 11.26 15.11 10.44
N SER A 89 11.46 13.82 10.71
CA SER A 89 10.82 13.08 11.79
C SER A 89 11.84 12.65 12.85
N GLY A 90 11.36 12.12 13.97
CA GLY A 90 12.21 11.41 14.94
C GLY A 90 12.45 9.93 14.59
N ASP A 91 11.95 9.46 13.44
CA ASP A 91 12.10 8.08 12.97
C ASP A 91 13.15 8.01 11.86
N GLU A 92 14.41 8.14 12.27
CA GLU A 92 15.60 8.07 11.41
C GLU A 92 15.68 6.76 10.59
N GLU A 93 15.02 5.70 11.07
CA GLU A 93 15.00 4.39 10.44
C GLU A 93 13.79 4.22 9.50
N GLY A 94 12.86 5.16 9.41
CA GLY A 94 11.73 5.04 8.46
C GLY A 94 10.77 3.89 8.79
N LYS A 95 10.71 3.44 10.04
CA LYS A 95 9.90 2.28 10.48
C LYS A 95 8.43 2.43 10.10
N MET A 96 7.88 3.64 10.20
CA MET A 96 6.52 3.92 9.77
C MET A 96 6.29 3.55 8.30
N CYS A 97 7.19 3.98 7.41
CA CYS A 97 7.11 3.68 5.99
C CYS A 97 7.24 2.17 5.73
N PHE A 98 8.20 1.52 6.40
CA PHE A 98 8.48 0.11 6.17
C PHE A 98 7.44 -0.85 6.74
N ARG A 99 6.58 -0.41 7.66
CA ARG A 99 5.40 -1.18 8.08
C ARG A 99 4.54 -1.63 6.90
N CYS A 100 4.47 -0.83 5.83
CA CYS A 100 3.73 -1.20 4.60
C CYS A 100 4.66 -1.48 3.42
N HIS A 101 5.77 -0.76 3.29
CA HIS A 101 6.61 -0.84 2.09
C HIS A 101 7.63 -1.99 2.13
N ALA A 102 8.01 -2.48 3.32
CA ALA A 102 8.92 -3.61 3.53
C ALA A 102 8.54 -4.37 4.81
N PRO A 103 7.35 -4.99 4.87
CA PRO A 103 6.73 -5.40 6.14
C PRO A 103 7.44 -6.56 6.85
N SER A 104 8.46 -7.18 6.23
CA SER A 104 9.38 -8.10 6.90
C SER A 104 10.11 -7.46 8.09
N VAL A 105 10.25 -6.12 8.12
CA VAL A 105 10.85 -5.41 9.28
C VAL A 105 9.99 -5.51 10.55
N LEU A 106 8.70 -5.86 10.44
CA LEU A 106 7.87 -6.13 11.62
C LEU A 106 8.40 -7.34 12.41
N GLU A 107 9.01 -8.29 11.70
CA GLU A 107 9.70 -9.44 12.30
C GLU A 107 11.20 -9.18 12.50
N TYR A 108 11.83 -8.41 11.62
CA TYR A 108 13.28 -8.16 11.64
C TYR A 108 13.57 -6.65 11.73
N PRO A 109 13.23 -5.98 12.85
CA PRO A 109 13.36 -4.54 12.98
C PRO A 109 14.80 -4.04 12.83
N GLU A 110 15.80 -4.85 13.21
CA GLU A 110 17.22 -4.55 13.05
C GLU A 110 17.67 -4.50 11.58
N HIS A 111 16.90 -5.09 10.66
CA HIS A 111 17.18 -5.06 9.22
C HIS A 111 16.66 -3.80 8.53
N THR A 112 16.02 -2.89 9.26
CA THR A 112 15.50 -1.64 8.71
C THR A 112 16.62 -0.81 8.05
N ARG A 113 17.80 -0.76 8.67
CA ARG A 113 18.98 -0.09 8.10
C ARG A 113 19.41 -0.67 6.75
N VAL A 114 19.33 -1.99 6.60
CA VAL A 114 19.68 -2.68 5.34
C VAL A 114 18.75 -2.23 4.21
N TYR A 115 17.44 -2.12 4.47
CA TYR A 115 16.50 -1.59 3.48
C TYR A 115 16.84 -0.16 3.07
N ILE A 116 17.23 0.69 4.02
CA ILE A 116 17.66 2.06 3.73
C ILE A 116 18.89 2.06 2.81
N GLU A 117 19.93 1.32 3.15
CA GLU A 117 21.17 1.24 2.36
C GLU A 117 20.90 0.74 0.93
N GLU A 118 20.06 -0.28 0.78
CA GLU A 118 19.64 -0.82 -0.52
C GLU A 118 18.85 0.23 -1.33
N ILE A 119 17.95 0.99 -0.69
CA ILE A 119 17.19 2.07 -1.34
C ILE A 119 18.08 3.24 -1.75
N GLU A 120 19.05 3.61 -0.91
CA GLU A 120 20.02 4.68 -1.18
C GLU A 120 20.96 4.29 -2.32
N SER A 121 21.34 3.01 -2.42
CA SER A 121 22.12 2.48 -3.54
C SER A 121 21.42 2.64 -4.91
N GLY A 122 20.08 2.64 -4.89
CA GLY A 122 19.24 2.76 -6.08
C GLY A 122 18.97 1.46 -6.84
N ASP A 123 19.54 0.35 -6.41
CA ASP A 123 19.32 -1.00 -6.97
C ASP A 123 19.07 -2.03 -5.85
N PRO A 124 17.95 -1.93 -5.12
CA PRO A 124 17.68 -2.81 -4.00
C PRO A 124 17.45 -4.26 -4.45
N ARG A 125 18.17 -5.18 -3.81
CA ARG A 125 18.10 -6.64 -4.04
C ARG A 125 17.11 -7.34 -3.10
N LEU A 126 16.55 -6.61 -2.15
CA LEU A 126 15.53 -7.09 -1.24
C LEU A 126 14.15 -6.78 -1.80
N ASP A 127 13.22 -7.72 -1.66
CA ASP A 127 11.82 -7.42 -1.89
C ASP A 127 11.31 -6.48 -0.80
N GLY A 128 10.59 -5.43 -1.21
CA GLY A 128 9.71 -4.68 -0.33
C GLY A 128 8.45 -5.50 -0.01
N VAL A 129 7.38 -5.31 -0.79
CA VAL A 129 6.19 -6.17 -0.74
C VAL A 129 6.35 -7.33 -1.75
N GLY A 130 7.04 -8.39 -1.31
CA GLY A 130 7.28 -9.61 -2.09
C GLY A 130 6.33 -10.78 -1.78
N CYS A 131 6.55 -11.91 -2.46
CA CYS A 131 5.74 -13.12 -2.28
C CYS A 131 5.71 -13.57 -0.83
N SER A 132 6.86 -13.60 -0.16
CA SER A 132 6.98 -14.08 1.23
C SER A 132 6.38 -13.11 2.25
N GLN A 133 6.45 -11.81 1.98
CA GLN A 133 5.83 -10.77 2.80
C GLN A 133 4.31 -10.86 2.79
N CYS A 134 3.74 -11.36 1.70
CA CYS A 134 2.31 -11.65 1.60
C CYS A 134 1.97 -13.03 2.17
N HIS A 135 2.57 -14.08 1.62
CA HIS A 135 2.13 -15.47 1.82
C HIS A 135 2.59 -16.12 3.12
N LEU A 136 3.37 -15.44 3.95
CA LEU A 136 3.73 -15.91 5.30
C LEU A 136 2.82 -15.32 6.39
N ILE A 137 1.87 -14.44 6.04
CA ILE A 137 0.87 -13.93 6.98
C ILE A 137 -0.12 -15.05 7.29
N LYS A 138 -0.12 -15.48 8.55
CA LYS A 138 -1.00 -16.53 9.08
C LYS A 138 -2.34 -15.96 9.51
N ASP A 139 -2.30 -14.82 10.20
CA ASP A 139 -3.45 -14.17 10.81
C ASP A 139 -3.23 -12.66 10.89
N VAL A 140 -4.29 -11.91 11.16
CA VAL A 140 -4.26 -10.45 11.35
C VAL A 140 -5.06 -10.09 12.60
N ASP A 141 -4.51 -9.20 13.43
CA ASP A 141 -5.22 -8.67 14.59
C ASP A 141 -6.08 -7.48 14.18
N PRO A 142 -7.42 -7.61 14.13
CA PRO A 142 -8.32 -6.53 13.70
C PRO A 142 -8.50 -5.46 14.78
N LYS A 143 -7.99 -5.64 16.01
CA LYS A 143 -8.10 -4.66 17.10
C LYS A 143 -7.06 -3.53 16.98
N GLN A 144 -6.06 -3.73 16.13
CA GLN A 144 -5.07 -2.71 15.81
C GLN A 144 -5.46 -1.98 14.52
N HIS A 145 -5.11 -0.70 14.43
CA HIS A 145 -5.45 0.15 13.29
C HIS A 145 -4.19 0.84 12.75
N PRO A 146 -3.64 0.43 11.60
CA PRO A 146 -4.12 -0.66 10.74
C PRO A 146 -3.88 -2.06 11.35
N PRO A 147 -4.65 -3.09 10.94
CA PRO A 147 -4.55 -4.45 11.46
C PRO A 147 -3.14 -5.03 11.40
N HIS A 148 -2.68 -5.63 12.50
CA HIS A 148 -1.30 -6.12 12.61
C HIS A 148 -1.20 -7.58 12.14
N PRO A 149 -0.32 -7.90 11.17
CA PRO A 149 -0.16 -9.28 10.71
C PRO A 149 0.65 -10.10 11.72
N THR A 150 0.35 -11.39 11.81
CA THR A 150 1.17 -12.39 12.48
C THR A 150 1.78 -13.29 11.41
N TYR A 151 3.11 -13.40 11.40
CA TYR A 151 3.83 -14.21 10.43
C TYR A 151 4.13 -15.62 10.96
N GLN A 152 4.21 -16.58 10.05
CA GLN A 152 4.75 -17.92 10.32
C GLN A 152 5.94 -18.17 9.39
N LEU A 153 7.16 -18.15 9.94
CA LEU A 153 8.43 -17.99 9.18
C LEU A 153 9.12 -19.33 8.80
N GLU A 154 8.43 -20.44 8.98
CA GLU A 154 8.90 -21.77 8.59
C GLU A 154 8.63 -22.06 7.10
N ARG A 155 8.29 -23.30 6.77
CA ARG A 155 8.03 -23.75 5.39
C ARG A 155 6.56 -23.60 4.98
N THR A 156 5.72 -22.98 5.80
CA THR A 156 4.29 -22.84 5.52
C THR A 156 4.03 -21.60 4.67
N VAL A 157 3.28 -21.76 3.60
CA VAL A 157 2.82 -20.71 2.68
C VAL A 157 1.30 -20.77 2.69
N PHE A 158 0.67 -19.64 2.98
CA PHE A 158 -0.78 -19.53 3.09
C PHE A 158 -1.41 -19.06 1.77
N GLY A 159 -2.65 -19.46 1.52
CA GLY A 159 -3.40 -19.02 0.35
C GLY A 159 -4.86 -19.43 0.39
N SER A 160 -5.60 -19.11 -0.68
CA SER A 160 -7.05 -19.38 -0.78
C SER A 160 -7.40 -20.77 -1.35
N TYR A 161 -6.40 -21.55 -1.80
CA TYR A 161 -6.65 -22.85 -2.40
C TYR A 161 -7.03 -23.92 -1.38
N LYS A 162 -8.33 -24.27 -1.32
CA LYS A 162 -8.87 -25.34 -0.45
C LYS A 162 -8.19 -26.71 -0.61
N LYS A 163 -7.68 -26.99 -1.81
CA LYS A 163 -6.92 -28.21 -2.14
C LYS A 163 -5.63 -27.77 -2.84
N PRO A 164 -4.57 -27.43 -2.09
CA PRO A 164 -3.28 -27.13 -2.67
C PRO A 164 -2.62 -28.44 -3.15
N VAL A 165 -1.76 -28.35 -4.16
CA VAL A 165 -0.98 -29.50 -4.64
C VAL A 165 0.21 -29.71 -3.71
N GLU A 166 0.42 -30.96 -3.29
CA GLU A 166 1.56 -31.33 -2.47
C GLU A 166 2.87 -31.20 -3.25
N ASN A 167 3.93 -30.74 -2.57
CA ASN A 167 5.24 -30.54 -3.16
C ASN A 167 6.35 -30.58 -2.10
N LEU A 168 7.60 -30.65 -2.55
CA LEU A 168 8.79 -30.71 -1.67
C LEU A 168 9.35 -29.32 -1.31
N ALA A 169 8.84 -28.23 -1.86
CA ALA A 169 9.39 -26.90 -1.67
C ALA A 169 8.85 -26.22 -0.40
N HIS A 170 7.54 -26.27 -0.20
CA HIS A 170 6.85 -25.67 0.96
C HIS A 170 5.54 -26.41 1.28
N GLN A 171 5.08 -26.26 2.51
CA GLN A 171 3.75 -26.68 2.91
C GLN A 171 2.76 -25.59 2.50
N SER A 172 1.66 -25.97 1.87
CA SER A 172 0.61 -25.04 1.46
C SER A 172 -0.59 -25.19 2.38
N VAL A 173 -1.00 -24.11 3.06
CA VAL A 173 -2.10 -24.14 4.02
C VAL A 173 -3.23 -23.21 3.56
N PRO A 174 -4.45 -23.72 3.33
CA PRO A 174 -5.59 -22.88 3.04
C PRO A 174 -5.99 -22.06 4.28
N THR A 175 -6.38 -20.81 4.05
CA THR A 175 -6.96 -19.94 5.08
C THR A 175 -7.98 -19.00 4.43
N GLU A 176 -9.05 -18.70 5.17
CA GLU A 176 -10.09 -17.79 4.71
C GLU A 176 -9.58 -16.34 4.61
N LEU A 177 -8.53 -15.97 5.36
CA LEU A 177 -7.95 -14.63 5.36
C LEU A 177 -7.60 -14.14 3.95
N TYR A 178 -7.10 -15.02 3.08
CA TYR A 178 -6.67 -14.66 1.71
C TYR A 178 -7.86 -14.39 0.77
N SER A 179 -9.09 -14.66 1.25
CA SER A 179 -10.35 -14.34 0.61
C SER A 179 -11.09 -13.18 1.31
N GLN A 180 -10.43 -12.46 2.22
CA GLN A 180 -11.04 -11.37 2.99
C GLN A 180 -10.33 -10.04 2.74
N SER A 181 -11.10 -8.95 2.72
CA SER A 181 -10.54 -7.59 2.64
C SER A 181 -9.63 -7.25 3.83
N GLN A 182 -9.85 -7.90 4.98
CA GLN A 182 -9.07 -7.71 6.21
C GLN A 182 -7.55 -7.90 5.99
N TYR A 183 -7.18 -8.80 5.08
CA TYR A 183 -5.80 -9.00 4.69
C TYR A 183 -5.16 -7.76 4.04
N CYS A 184 -5.91 -7.06 3.18
CA CYS A 184 -5.39 -5.94 2.40
C CYS A 184 -5.27 -4.67 3.25
N VAL A 185 -6.17 -4.51 4.22
CA VAL A 185 -6.26 -3.30 5.06
C VAL A 185 -5.16 -3.21 6.12
N THR A 186 -4.39 -4.28 6.35
CA THR A 186 -3.11 -4.24 7.08
C THR A 186 -2.16 -3.15 6.56
N CYS A 187 -2.22 -2.84 5.27
CA CYS A 187 -1.43 -1.76 4.67
C CYS A 187 -2.28 -0.63 4.05
N HIS A 188 -3.54 -0.90 3.69
CA HIS A 188 -4.36 0.03 2.91
C HIS A 188 -5.41 0.82 3.71
N GLU A 189 -5.51 0.62 5.03
CA GLU A 189 -6.49 1.35 5.86
C GLU A 189 -6.04 2.76 6.20
N ASN A 190 -4.93 2.88 6.95
CA ASN A 190 -4.43 4.11 7.57
C ASN A 190 -2.91 4.20 7.48
N LEU A 191 -2.41 5.43 7.54
CA LEU A 191 -0.99 5.68 7.76
C LEU A 191 -0.65 5.39 9.25
N PRO A 192 0.31 4.49 9.54
CA PRO A 192 0.67 4.16 10.93
C PRO A 192 1.19 5.39 11.69
N GLY A 193 0.71 5.61 12.91
CA GLY A 193 1.06 6.79 13.73
C GLY A 193 0.23 8.04 13.44
N HIS A 194 -0.71 7.97 12.49
CA HIS A 194 -1.59 9.08 12.09
C HIS A 194 -3.07 8.72 12.23
N GLU A 195 -3.42 7.93 13.24
CA GLU A 195 -4.77 7.40 13.48
C GLU A 195 -5.81 8.48 13.79
N LYS A 196 -5.36 9.72 14.08
CA LYS A 196 -6.23 10.88 14.26
C LYS A 196 -6.72 11.48 12.93
N LEU A 197 -6.07 11.15 11.81
CA LEU A 197 -6.53 11.53 10.48
C LEU A 197 -7.63 10.55 10.03
N PRO A 198 -8.60 11.01 9.21
CA PRO A 198 -9.57 10.10 8.63
C PRO A 198 -8.88 9.02 7.79
N ASP A 199 -9.47 7.84 7.79
CA ASP A 199 -8.93 6.71 7.04
C ASP A 199 -8.85 6.96 5.53
N LEU A 200 -8.08 6.10 4.85
CA LEU A 200 -7.85 6.20 3.43
C LEU A 200 -9.06 5.72 2.63
N LEU A 201 -9.77 4.71 3.13
CA LEU A 201 -10.80 3.98 2.39
C LEU A 201 -12.21 4.60 2.50
N GLY A 202 -12.48 5.45 3.50
CA GLY A 202 -13.82 5.88 3.88
C GLY A 202 -14.61 4.77 4.59
N PRO A 203 -15.94 4.89 4.72
CA PRO A 203 -16.80 3.87 5.33
C PRO A 203 -17.01 2.66 4.41
N TRP A 204 -15.93 2.06 3.89
CA TRP A 204 -15.95 1.01 2.88
C TRP A 204 -16.67 -0.25 3.33
N GLN A 205 -16.60 -0.56 4.62
CA GLN A 205 -17.28 -1.70 5.25
C GLN A 205 -18.82 -1.59 5.19
N GLU A 206 -19.33 -0.36 5.10
CA GLU A 206 -20.77 -0.10 5.11
C GLU A 206 -21.40 -0.13 3.71
N THR A 207 -20.57 -0.21 2.66
CA THR A 207 -21.00 -0.15 1.27
C THR A 207 -21.81 -1.38 0.84
N LYS A 208 -22.61 -1.23 -0.22
CA LYS A 208 -23.42 -2.33 -0.76
C LYS A 208 -22.52 -3.43 -1.31
N THR A 209 -21.44 -3.07 -1.98
CA THR A 209 -20.47 -4.01 -2.56
C THR A 209 -19.82 -4.87 -1.48
N GLN A 210 -19.33 -4.27 -0.39
CA GLN A 210 -18.71 -5.03 0.70
C GLN A 210 -19.74 -5.91 1.44
N LYS A 211 -20.94 -5.39 1.72
CA LYS A 211 -22.04 -6.16 2.32
C LYS A 211 -22.51 -7.33 1.45
N ALA A 212 -22.36 -7.23 0.13
CA ALA A 212 -22.62 -8.32 -0.81
C ALA A 212 -21.48 -9.35 -0.91
N GLY A 213 -20.44 -9.26 -0.07
CA GLY A 213 -19.34 -10.21 0.00
C GLY A 213 -18.27 -10.02 -1.08
N LYS A 214 -18.29 -8.92 -1.85
CA LYS A 214 -17.22 -8.60 -2.80
C LYS A 214 -16.06 -7.94 -2.07
N ASN A 215 -14.98 -8.70 -1.88
CA ASN A 215 -13.75 -8.27 -1.23
C ASN A 215 -12.81 -7.48 -2.18
N CYS A 216 -11.74 -6.92 -1.64
CA CYS A 216 -10.70 -6.22 -2.40
C CYS A 216 -10.18 -7.05 -3.58
N GLN A 217 -9.91 -8.33 -3.33
CA GLN A 217 -9.35 -9.28 -4.28
C GLN A 217 -10.25 -9.48 -5.51
N SER A 218 -11.57 -9.33 -5.37
CA SER A 218 -12.51 -9.52 -6.49
C SER A 218 -12.27 -8.56 -7.68
N CYS A 219 -11.79 -7.34 -7.40
CA CYS A 219 -11.44 -6.36 -8.43
C CYS A 219 -9.93 -6.21 -8.60
N HIS A 220 -9.16 -6.28 -7.51
CA HIS A 220 -7.72 -6.04 -7.49
C HIS A 220 -6.87 -7.30 -7.63
N MET A 221 -7.46 -8.49 -7.63
CA MET A 221 -6.77 -9.74 -7.97
C MET A 221 -7.68 -10.60 -8.85
N PRO A 222 -8.08 -10.09 -10.03
CA PRO A 222 -9.14 -10.68 -10.82
C PRO A 222 -8.84 -12.13 -11.16
N GLU A 223 -9.89 -12.96 -11.16
CA GLU A 223 -9.76 -14.38 -11.48
C GLU A 223 -9.21 -14.55 -12.90
N ALA A 224 -8.25 -15.46 -13.03
CA ALA A 224 -7.75 -15.96 -14.29
C ALA A 224 -7.82 -17.50 -14.28
N PHE A 225 -7.64 -18.11 -15.45
CA PHE A 225 -7.53 -19.56 -15.59
C PHE A 225 -6.14 -19.92 -16.11
N GLY A 226 -5.53 -20.94 -15.50
CA GLY A 226 -4.20 -21.40 -15.87
C GLY A 226 -3.54 -22.24 -14.77
N GLU A 227 -2.27 -22.51 -14.95
CA GLU A 227 -1.44 -23.21 -13.98
C GLU A 227 -1.12 -22.29 -12.79
N SER A 228 -1.30 -22.79 -11.56
CA SER A 228 -0.81 -22.09 -10.36
C SER A 228 0.70 -22.20 -10.20
N ALA A 229 1.26 -23.35 -10.54
CA ALA A 229 2.69 -23.61 -10.67
C ALA A 229 2.95 -24.43 -11.93
N ASN A 230 4.16 -24.31 -12.49
CA ASN A 230 4.56 -24.93 -13.75
C ASN A 230 4.23 -26.43 -13.76
N GLY A 231 3.44 -26.87 -14.74
CA GLY A 231 3.06 -28.29 -14.90
C GLY A 231 1.94 -28.78 -13.98
N GLU A 232 1.36 -27.91 -13.14
CA GLU A 232 0.11 -28.22 -12.44
C GLU A 232 -1.10 -28.18 -13.39
N ARG A 233 -2.18 -28.87 -13.02
CA ARG A 233 -3.43 -28.79 -13.78
C ARG A 233 -3.99 -27.35 -13.75
N ASN A 234 -4.49 -26.91 -14.90
CA ASN A 234 -5.19 -25.64 -15.00
C ASN A 234 -6.34 -25.55 -13.98
N ARG A 235 -6.41 -24.42 -13.29
CA ARG A 235 -7.43 -24.08 -12.29
C ARG A 235 -7.71 -22.59 -12.31
N LYS A 236 -8.72 -22.18 -11.55
CA LYS A 236 -8.92 -20.78 -11.20
C LYS A 236 -7.75 -20.30 -10.35
N ILE A 237 -7.11 -19.22 -10.78
CA ILE A 237 -5.97 -18.57 -10.14
C ILE A 237 -6.30 -17.08 -9.94
N SER A 238 -5.71 -16.46 -8.92
CA SER A 238 -5.80 -15.01 -8.73
C SER A 238 -4.68 -14.31 -9.50
N ASN A 239 -5.02 -13.27 -10.26
CA ASN A 239 -4.02 -12.44 -10.92
C ASN A 239 -3.29 -11.53 -9.90
N HIS A 240 -1.96 -11.49 -9.95
CA HIS A 240 -1.12 -10.74 -9.02
C HIS A 240 -0.56 -9.44 -9.62
N SER A 241 -1.21 -8.87 -10.64
CA SER A 241 -0.81 -7.57 -11.20
C SER A 241 -1.35 -6.38 -10.40
N PHE A 242 -2.28 -6.65 -9.47
CA PHE A 242 -2.90 -5.66 -8.57
C PHE A 242 -3.39 -4.40 -9.30
N PRO A 243 -4.27 -4.55 -10.33
CA PRO A 243 -4.69 -3.41 -11.13
C PRO A 243 -5.37 -2.37 -10.24
N GLY A 244 -5.15 -1.10 -10.53
CA GLY A 244 -5.68 0.03 -9.76
C GLY A 244 -5.63 1.28 -10.63
N ARG A 245 -4.82 2.29 -10.24
CA ARG A 245 -4.51 3.44 -11.12
C ARG A 245 -4.01 2.99 -12.49
N PHE A 246 -3.18 1.96 -12.53
CA PHE A 246 -2.68 1.35 -13.77
C PHE A 246 -3.44 0.04 -14.03
N GLY A 247 -3.65 -0.30 -15.30
CA GLY A 247 -4.48 -1.44 -15.69
C GLY A 247 -5.93 -1.05 -15.98
N LYS A 248 -6.72 -1.99 -16.54
CA LYS A 248 -8.04 -1.68 -17.12
C LYS A 248 -9.12 -1.39 -16.07
N VAL A 249 -8.99 -1.90 -14.85
CA VAL A 249 -10.01 -1.80 -13.78
C VAL A 249 -10.44 -0.36 -13.48
N ARG A 250 -9.54 0.62 -13.64
CA ARG A 250 -9.89 2.04 -13.44
C ARG A 250 -11.01 2.53 -14.35
N ALA A 251 -11.12 1.98 -15.57
CA ALA A 251 -12.16 2.38 -16.51
C ALA A 251 -13.56 2.00 -16.01
N ASP A 252 -13.63 1.00 -15.13
CA ASP A 252 -14.86 0.53 -14.49
C ASP A 252 -15.08 1.19 -13.11
N ALA A 253 -14.24 2.15 -12.70
CA ALA A 253 -14.32 2.78 -11.39
C ALA A 253 -15.40 3.86 -11.29
N VAL A 254 -15.79 4.47 -12.42
CA VAL A 254 -16.79 5.54 -12.47
C VAL A 254 -17.66 5.43 -13.71
N ASN A 255 -18.92 5.86 -13.57
CA ASN A 255 -19.77 6.21 -14.70
C ASN A 255 -19.95 7.72 -14.75
N VAL A 256 -19.96 8.28 -15.96
CA VAL A 256 -20.19 9.71 -16.19
C VAL A 256 -21.38 9.89 -17.12
N LYS A 257 -22.31 10.76 -16.72
CA LYS A 257 -23.38 11.28 -17.57
C LYS A 257 -23.20 12.78 -17.73
N VAL A 258 -23.20 13.26 -18.97
CA VAL A 258 -23.06 14.68 -19.29
C VAL A 258 -24.39 15.17 -19.86
N ASN A 259 -24.84 16.33 -19.40
CA ASN A 259 -25.99 17.04 -19.96
C ASN A 259 -25.56 18.47 -20.27
N THR A 260 -25.79 18.92 -21.50
CA THR A 260 -25.46 20.28 -21.94
C THR A 260 -26.72 21.05 -22.26
N GLU A 261 -26.83 22.25 -21.71
CA GLU A 261 -27.91 23.21 -21.97
C GLU A 261 -27.30 24.48 -22.55
N VAL A 262 -27.74 24.88 -23.75
CA VAL A 262 -27.33 26.15 -24.39
C VAL A 262 -28.38 27.21 -24.04
N LYS A 263 -27.98 28.26 -23.33
CA LYS A 263 -28.86 29.34 -22.82
C LYS A 263 -28.46 30.68 -23.44
N GLY A 264 -28.46 30.75 -24.78
CA GLY A 264 -28.05 31.95 -25.52
C GLY A 264 -26.56 32.24 -25.33
N GLU A 265 -26.22 33.40 -24.74
CA GLU A 265 -24.83 33.82 -24.54
C GLU A 265 -24.06 32.99 -23.51
N GLU A 266 -24.76 32.24 -22.66
CA GLU A 266 -24.17 31.36 -21.65
C GLU A 266 -24.62 29.91 -21.89
N SER A 267 -23.73 28.97 -21.64
CA SER A 267 -24.02 27.54 -21.70
C SER A 267 -23.66 26.88 -20.39
N GLU A 268 -24.39 25.81 -20.08
CA GLU A 268 -24.22 25.05 -18.85
C GLU A 268 -23.97 23.57 -19.19
N VAL A 269 -22.99 22.97 -18.52
CA VAL A 269 -22.72 21.54 -18.60
C VAL A 269 -22.83 20.95 -17.19
N LYS A 270 -23.77 20.02 -16.99
CA LYS A 270 -23.88 19.21 -15.78
C LYS A 270 -23.22 17.86 -16.01
N VAL A 271 -22.18 17.57 -15.23
CA VAL A 271 -21.50 16.28 -15.24
C VAL A 271 -21.90 15.51 -13.98
N THR A 272 -22.68 14.44 -14.15
CA THR A 272 -22.99 13.50 -13.07
C THR A 272 -21.92 12.41 -13.04
N VAL A 273 -21.12 12.38 -11.98
CA VAL A 273 -20.10 11.37 -11.71
C VAL A 273 -20.63 10.38 -10.68
N ARG A 274 -20.71 9.10 -11.05
CA ARG A 274 -21.08 8.01 -10.15
C ARG A 274 -19.83 7.18 -9.83
N SER A 275 -19.43 7.13 -8.56
CA SER A 275 -18.42 6.19 -8.09
C SER A 275 -19.02 4.77 -8.08
N LEU A 276 -18.31 3.82 -8.66
CA LEU A 276 -18.67 2.40 -8.66
C LEU A 276 -17.80 1.58 -7.70
N VAL A 277 -16.87 2.23 -7.00
CA VAL A 277 -15.95 1.57 -6.08
C VAL A 277 -16.41 1.75 -4.62
N PRO A 278 -16.17 0.74 -3.75
CA PRO A 278 -16.59 0.76 -2.36
C PRO A 278 -15.64 1.50 -1.42
N HIS A 279 -14.72 2.30 -1.94
CA HIS A 279 -13.78 3.09 -1.14
C HIS A 279 -13.63 4.49 -1.73
N ASN A 280 -12.93 5.39 -1.03
CA ASN A 280 -12.62 6.71 -1.57
C ASN A 280 -11.90 6.62 -2.93
N LEU A 281 -12.26 7.50 -3.86
CA LEU A 281 -11.66 7.61 -5.18
C LEU A 281 -11.18 9.05 -5.44
N PRO A 282 -9.88 9.30 -5.59
CA PRO A 282 -8.80 8.36 -5.31
C PRO A 282 -8.63 8.09 -3.81
N LEU A 283 -7.88 7.03 -3.48
CA LEU A 283 -7.29 6.90 -2.15
C LEU A 283 -6.40 8.13 -1.87
N PRO A 284 -6.48 8.72 -0.67
CA PRO A 284 -5.78 9.96 -0.35
C PRO A 284 -4.31 9.76 0.06
N HIS A 285 -3.81 8.52 0.03
CA HIS A 285 -2.38 8.20 0.18
C HIS A 285 -1.84 7.64 -1.14
N PRO A 286 -0.65 8.09 -1.61
CA PRO A 286 0.13 9.21 -1.05
C PRO A 286 -0.60 10.55 -1.16
N GLY A 287 -0.25 11.53 -0.33
CA GLY A 287 -0.96 12.82 -0.22
C GLY A 287 -1.03 13.69 -1.49
N TRP A 288 -0.27 13.36 -2.54
CA TRP A 288 -0.41 13.96 -3.88
C TRP A 288 -1.37 13.20 -4.81
N SER A 289 -2.08 12.19 -4.32
CA SER A 289 -3.06 11.42 -5.08
C SER A 289 -4.32 12.26 -5.33
N ARG A 290 -4.62 12.50 -6.62
CA ARG A 290 -5.84 13.22 -7.04
C ARG A 290 -6.38 12.71 -8.37
N VAL A 291 -7.70 12.81 -8.52
CA VAL A 291 -8.38 12.66 -9.80
C VAL A 291 -8.79 14.05 -10.28
N GLU A 292 -8.54 14.32 -11.55
CA GLU A 292 -8.91 15.56 -12.24
C GLU A 292 -10.12 15.28 -13.15
N LEU A 293 -11.16 16.11 -13.01
CA LEU A 293 -12.27 16.23 -13.96
C LEU A 293 -12.02 17.50 -14.80
N ASP A 294 -11.72 17.34 -16.08
CA ASP A 294 -11.44 18.41 -17.03
C ASP A 294 -12.61 18.56 -18.01
N LEU A 295 -13.27 19.72 -17.97
CA LEU A 295 -14.19 20.16 -19.01
C LEU A 295 -13.42 21.02 -20.00
N THR A 296 -13.44 20.63 -21.27
CA THR A 296 -12.88 21.42 -22.38
C THR A 296 -13.95 21.63 -23.45
N ILE A 297 -14.15 22.89 -23.82
CA ILE A 297 -15.07 23.30 -24.90
C ILE A 297 -14.25 23.74 -26.10
N LEU A 298 -14.48 23.12 -27.25
CA LEU A 298 -13.89 23.56 -28.52
C LEU A 298 -14.97 24.23 -29.36
N GLY A 299 -14.67 25.43 -29.87
CA GLY A 299 -15.57 26.18 -30.75
C GLY A 299 -15.13 26.11 -32.21
N LYS A 300 -15.18 27.26 -32.90
CA LYS A 300 -14.77 27.40 -34.30
C LYS A 300 -13.37 26.84 -34.54
N ASN A 301 -13.22 26.06 -35.62
CA ASN A 301 -11.96 25.44 -36.03
C ASN A 301 -11.32 24.56 -34.94
N LEU A 302 -12.14 23.95 -34.06
CA LEU A 302 -11.71 23.11 -32.94
C LEU A 302 -10.75 23.82 -31.97
N ARG A 303 -10.77 25.15 -31.92
CA ARG A 303 -9.99 25.93 -30.97
C ARG A 303 -10.64 25.90 -29.60
N LYS A 304 -9.84 25.78 -28.54
CA LYS A 304 -10.32 25.82 -27.16
C LYS A 304 -10.97 27.18 -26.87
N ALA A 305 -12.28 27.17 -26.64
CA ALA A 305 -13.08 28.34 -26.29
C ALA A 305 -13.18 28.49 -24.77
N TYR A 306 -13.23 27.37 -24.05
CA TYR A 306 -13.30 27.35 -22.59
C TYR A 306 -12.66 26.08 -22.03
N GLY A 307 -12.20 26.14 -20.78
CA GLY A 307 -12.01 24.92 -20.01
C GLY A 307 -11.81 25.18 -18.53
N GLU A 308 -12.29 24.26 -17.72
CA GLU A 308 -12.25 24.31 -16.25
C GLU A 308 -11.92 22.91 -15.72
N LYS A 309 -11.17 22.88 -14.61
CA LYS A 309 -10.77 21.64 -13.95
C LYS A 309 -11.27 21.60 -12.52
N ARG A 310 -11.74 20.43 -12.09
CA ARG A 310 -12.04 20.12 -10.70
C ARG A 310 -11.16 18.98 -10.21
N TYR A 311 -10.77 19.03 -8.94
CA TYR A 311 -9.92 18.01 -8.34
C TYR A 311 -10.65 17.28 -7.22
N TYR A 312 -10.70 15.96 -7.34
CA TYR A 312 -11.09 15.05 -6.28
C TYR A 312 -9.82 14.62 -5.54
N GLN A 313 -9.62 15.17 -4.35
CA GLN A 313 -8.41 14.98 -3.55
C GLN A 313 -8.68 15.29 -2.08
N ARG A 314 -7.79 14.78 -1.22
CA ARG A 314 -7.67 15.24 0.16
C ARG A 314 -6.47 16.17 0.28
N VAL A 315 -6.69 17.36 0.83
CA VAL A 315 -5.65 18.35 1.11
C VAL A 315 -5.33 18.28 2.59
N PHE A 316 -4.08 17.93 2.89
CA PHE A 316 -3.60 17.82 4.26
C PHE A 316 -3.02 19.15 4.77
N GLY A 317 -3.10 19.35 6.09
CA GLY A 317 -2.59 20.53 6.78
C GLY A 317 -1.55 20.17 7.83
N THR A 318 -0.45 20.91 7.83
CA THR A 318 0.59 20.88 8.86
C THR A 318 0.12 21.61 10.13
N LYS A 319 0.94 21.57 11.20
CA LYS A 319 0.66 22.26 12.48
C LYS A 319 0.47 23.77 12.33
N ASP A 320 1.24 24.41 11.46
CA ASP A 320 1.13 25.84 11.13
C ASP A 320 0.00 26.15 10.14
N GLY A 321 -0.81 25.16 9.76
CA GLY A 321 -2.00 25.33 8.92
C GLY A 321 -1.72 25.42 7.41
N LYS A 322 -0.47 25.25 6.97
CA LYS A 322 -0.10 25.22 5.55
C LYS A 322 -0.53 23.91 4.90
N SER A 323 -0.84 23.94 3.61
CA SER A 323 -1.13 22.72 2.86
C SER A 323 0.15 21.92 2.60
N THR A 324 0.08 20.60 2.73
CA THR A 324 1.16 19.68 2.38
C THR A 324 0.64 18.51 1.54
N VAL A 325 1.51 17.95 0.70
CA VAL A 325 1.29 16.68 -0.02
C VAL A 325 1.96 15.50 0.70
N PHE A 326 2.66 15.77 1.78
CA PHE A 326 3.30 14.78 2.64
C PHE A 326 2.36 14.49 3.81
N ASP A 327 1.55 13.45 3.65
CA ASP A 327 0.58 13.00 4.65
C ASP A 327 1.23 12.64 6.00
N PHE A 328 2.49 12.23 6.01
CA PHE A 328 3.27 12.03 7.25
C PHE A 328 3.56 13.33 8.04
N GLU A 329 3.48 14.52 7.42
CA GLU A 329 3.61 15.82 8.12
C GLU A 329 2.25 16.34 8.62
N ALA A 330 1.16 15.69 8.22
CA ALA A 330 -0.19 16.19 8.42
C ALA A 330 -0.68 15.97 9.86
N VAL A 331 -1.38 16.97 10.40
CA VAL A 331 -2.09 16.87 11.68
C VAL A 331 -3.59 17.08 11.56
N LYS A 332 -4.04 17.56 10.38
CA LYS A 332 -5.46 17.76 10.07
C LYS A 332 -5.71 17.67 8.56
N VAL A 333 -6.99 17.58 8.21
CA VAL A 333 -7.45 17.71 6.83
C VAL A 333 -7.97 19.13 6.62
N LEU A 334 -7.44 19.85 5.63
CA LEU A 334 -7.87 21.20 5.26
C LEU A 334 -9.09 21.18 4.33
N LYS A 335 -9.11 20.22 3.41
CA LYS A 335 -10.20 20.00 2.46
C LYS A 335 -10.26 18.53 2.11
N ASP A 336 -11.43 17.92 2.17
CA ASP A 336 -11.65 16.56 1.68
C ASP A 336 -12.71 16.59 0.57
N ASN A 337 -12.27 16.40 -0.66
CA ASN A 337 -13.15 16.38 -1.83
C ASN A 337 -12.99 15.09 -2.66
N VAL A 338 -12.42 14.02 -2.09
CA VAL A 338 -12.41 12.72 -2.77
C VAL A 338 -13.83 12.28 -3.11
N LEU A 339 -13.98 11.44 -4.13
CA LEU A 339 -15.26 10.79 -4.37
C LEU A 339 -15.47 9.73 -3.28
N LYS A 340 -16.55 9.83 -2.50
CA LYS A 340 -16.87 8.89 -1.42
C LYS A 340 -17.33 7.53 -1.96
N PRO A 341 -17.29 6.47 -1.14
CA PRO A 341 -17.68 5.13 -1.58
C PRO A 341 -19.07 5.11 -2.21
N GLU A 342 -19.18 4.54 -3.42
CA GLU A 342 -20.43 4.36 -4.19
C GLU A 342 -21.30 5.62 -4.41
N GLU A 343 -20.75 6.81 -4.14
CA GLU A 343 -21.50 8.06 -4.17
C GLU A 343 -21.85 8.50 -5.61
N GLN A 344 -22.76 9.46 -5.70
CA GLN A 344 -23.04 10.21 -6.92
C GLN A 344 -22.87 11.70 -6.66
N ARG A 345 -22.13 12.38 -7.54
CA ARG A 345 -21.89 13.83 -7.46
C ARG A 345 -22.24 14.49 -8.78
N VAL A 346 -22.78 15.70 -8.72
CA VAL A 346 -23.07 16.51 -9.90
C VAL A 346 -22.18 17.74 -9.88
N GLU A 347 -21.41 17.93 -10.94
CA GLU A 347 -20.56 19.09 -11.17
C GLU A 347 -21.19 19.95 -12.26
N THR A 348 -21.61 21.16 -11.91
CA THR A 348 -22.18 22.13 -12.86
C THR A 348 -21.11 23.12 -13.28
N PHE A 349 -20.86 23.22 -14.59
CA PHE A 349 -19.96 24.19 -15.19
C PHE A 349 -20.76 25.18 -16.02
N THR A 350 -20.42 26.46 -15.91
CA THR A 350 -21.08 27.54 -16.63
C THR A 350 -20.02 28.32 -17.38
N PHE A 351 -20.26 28.61 -18.66
CA PHE A 351 -19.28 29.28 -19.52
C PHE A 351 -19.94 30.07 -20.65
N PRO A 352 -19.25 31.08 -21.21
CA PRO A 352 -19.75 31.80 -22.38
C PRO A 352 -19.90 30.87 -23.58
N THR A 353 -21.08 30.86 -24.20
CA THR A 353 -21.35 30.09 -25.42
C THR A 353 -20.41 30.56 -26.53
N PRO A 354 -19.68 29.66 -27.23
CA PRO A 354 -18.78 30.05 -28.30
C PRO A 354 -19.50 30.83 -29.42
N LYS A 355 -19.08 32.08 -29.64
CA LYS A 355 -19.61 32.92 -30.73
C LYS A 355 -19.03 32.52 -32.08
N ASN A 356 -19.74 32.80 -33.17
CA ASN A 356 -19.30 32.58 -34.55
C ASN A 356 -18.92 31.12 -34.88
N ALA A 357 -19.53 30.16 -34.19
CA ALA A 357 -19.37 28.72 -34.45
C ALA A 357 -20.75 28.09 -34.69
N PRO A 358 -20.90 27.19 -35.68
CA PRO A 358 -22.16 26.48 -35.90
C PRO A 358 -22.42 25.41 -34.83
N SER A 359 -21.38 25.01 -34.11
CA SER A 359 -21.41 23.99 -33.06
C SER A 359 -20.27 24.19 -32.08
N MET A 360 -20.36 23.53 -30.92
CA MET A 360 -19.24 23.35 -30.00
C MET A 360 -19.04 21.88 -29.64
N ASP A 361 -17.79 21.47 -29.45
CA ASP A 361 -17.48 20.16 -28.86
C ASP A 361 -17.38 20.30 -27.35
N VAL A 362 -18.21 19.54 -26.63
CA VAL A 362 -18.15 19.37 -25.17
C VAL A 362 -17.34 18.12 -24.88
N ILE A 363 -16.16 18.29 -24.28
CA ILE A 363 -15.27 17.18 -23.93
C ILE A 363 -15.10 17.15 -22.41
N VAL A 364 -15.46 16.03 -21.80
CA VAL A 364 -15.27 15.79 -20.36
C VAL A 364 -14.30 14.64 -20.20
N THR A 365 -13.19 14.86 -19.50
CA THR A 365 -12.18 13.82 -19.26
C THR A 365 -11.93 13.69 -17.77
N MET A 366 -12.01 12.46 -17.24
CA MET A 366 -11.52 12.15 -15.89
C MET A 366 -10.19 11.43 -15.97
N THR A 367 -9.21 11.90 -15.20
CA THR A 367 -7.85 11.32 -15.17
C THR A 367 -7.31 11.21 -13.76
N TYR A 368 -6.55 10.17 -13.44
CA TYR A 368 -5.61 10.26 -12.33
C TYR A 368 -4.51 11.23 -12.71
N ALA A 369 -4.32 12.26 -11.89
CA ALA A 369 -3.35 13.31 -12.21
C ALA A 369 -1.90 12.82 -12.00
N PRO A 370 -0.93 13.45 -12.69
CA PRO A 370 0.48 13.32 -12.36
C PRO A 370 0.76 13.71 -10.90
N ILE A 371 1.89 13.25 -10.39
CA ILE A 371 2.47 13.75 -9.14
C ILE A 371 2.54 15.28 -9.14
N TYR A 372 2.22 15.88 -7.99
CA TYR A 372 2.29 17.31 -7.75
C TYR A 372 2.79 17.57 -6.33
N GLY A 373 3.19 18.80 -6.04
CA GLY A 373 3.69 19.20 -4.74
C GLY A 373 4.64 20.38 -4.87
N PRO A 374 5.45 20.66 -3.82
CA PRO A 374 6.51 21.66 -3.90
C PRO A 374 7.45 21.39 -5.08
N ASP A 375 7.86 22.44 -5.79
CA ASP A 375 8.71 22.32 -6.99
C ASP A 375 9.99 21.54 -6.74
N ALA A 376 10.62 21.75 -5.58
CA ALA A 376 11.84 21.03 -5.19
C ALA A 376 11.61 19.52 -5.12
N PHE A 377 10.47 19.09 -4.55
CA PHE A 377 10.10 17.68 -4.47
C PHE A 377 9.86 17.08 -5.86
N VAL A 378 9.08 17.75 -6.69
CA VAL A 378 8.74 17.26 -8.03
C VAL A 378 10.00 17.15 -8.92
N LYS A 379 10.89 18.14 -8.85
CA LYS A 379 12.18 18.13 -9.58
C LYS A 379 13.09 17.00 -9.10
N GLU A 380 13.18 16.79 -7.80
CA GLU A 380 14.01 15.74 -7.21
C GLU A 380 13.50 14.34 -7.61
N VAL A 381 12.19 14.13 -7.58
CA VAL A 381 11.57 12.89 -8.07
C VAL A 381 11.88 12.66 -9.55
N GLU A 382 11.83 13.71 -10.37
CA GLU A 382 12.17 13.62 -11.79
C GLU A 382 13.64 13.22 -12.00
N GLN A 383 14.56 13.84 -11.26
CA GLN A 383 16.00 13.57 -11.34
C GLN A 383 16.34 12.14 -10.93
N ARG A 384 15.64 11.58 -9.93
CA ARG A 384 15.85 10.20 -9.47
C ARG A 384 15.06 9.16 -10.26
N ALA A 385 14.21 9.57 -11.20
CA ALA A 385 13.46 8.65 -12.04
C ALA A 385 14.31 8.21 -13.23
N ALA A 386 14.48 6.88 -13.40
CA ALA A 386 15.24 6.32 -14.52
C ALA A 386 14.75 6.80 -15.90
N MET A 387 13.46 7.16 -16.01
CA MET A 387 12.84 7.67 -17.24
C MET A 387 12.54 9.18 -17.18
N GLY A 388 12.97 9.93 -16.15
CA GLY A 388 12.65 11.34 -15.96
C GLY A 388 11.14 11.62 -16.10
N LYS A 389 10.76 12.65 -16.88
CA LYS A 389 9.34 12.98 -17.18
C LYS A 389 8.57 11.89 -17.93
N LYS A 390 9.24 10.85 -18.44
CA LYS A 390 8.58 9.69 -19.06
C LYS A 390 8.15 8.66 -18.02
N ASP A 391 8.59 8.77 -16.76
CA ASP A 391 8.13 7.91 -15.68
C ASP A 391 6.61 8.02 -15.45
N ARG A 392 6.00 6.89 -15.03
CA ARG A 392 4.56 6.76 -14.83
C ARG A 392 4.02 7.76 -13.80
N ALA A 393 4.82 8.19 -12.83
CA ALA A 393 4.43 9.20 -11.85
C ALA A 393 4.05 10.55 -12.50
N PHE A 394 4.67 10.89 -13.63
CA PHE A 394 4.45 12.13 -14.36
C PHE A 394 3.39 12.02 -15.45
N LYS A 395 2.77 10.85 -15.64
CA LYS A 395 1.77 10.64 -16.68
C LYS A 395 0.36 10.70 -16.11
N PRO A 396 -0.53 11.51 -16.72
CA PRO A 396 -1.95 11.40 -16.43
C PRO A 396 -2.43 10.04 -16.91
N VAL A 397 -3.33 9.43 -16.16
CA VAL A 397 -3.91 8.14 -16.53
C VAL A 397 -5.41 8.32 -16.69
N GLN A 398 -5.87 8.30 -17.94
CA GLN A 398 -7.29 8.48 -18.26
C GLN A 398 -8.13 7.36 -17.64
N ILE A 399 -9.18 7.77 -16.93
CA ILE A 399 -10.24 6.91 -16.40
C ILE A 399 -11.34 6.78 -17.47
N ILE A 400 -11.91 7.91 -17.87
CA ILE A 400 -12.97 7.98 -18.88
C ILE A 400 -12.86 9.29 -19.67
N ARG A 401 -13.35 9.28 -20.90
CA ARG A 401 -13.50 10.46 -21.75
C ARG A 401 -14.84 10.43 -22.45
N TYR A 402 -15.60 11.50 -22.29
CA TYR A 402 -16.83 11.79 -23.02
C TYR A 402 -16.56 12.90 -24.05
N LYS A 403 -17.22 12.80 -25.20
CA LYS A 403 -17.22 13.85 -26.22
C LYS A 403 -18.58 13.89 -26.89
N GLU A 404 -19.13 15.08 -27.02
CA GLU A 404 -20.36 15.36 -27.76
C GLU A 404 -20.20 16.65 -28.56
N ASN A 405 -20.84 16.72 -29.72
CA ASN A 405 -20.94 17.94 -30.52
C ASN A 405 -22.35 18.52 -30.36
N ILE A 406 -22.43 19.77 -29.94
CA ILE A 406 -23.67 20.49 -29.68
C ILE A 406 -23.85 21.56 -30.76
N LEU A 407 -24.95 21.51 -31.48
CA LEU A 407 -25.29 22.55 -32.46
C LEU A 407 -25.70 23.85 -31.75
N LEU A 408 -25.24 24.99 -32.25
CA LEU A 408 -25.58 26.30 -31.73
C LEU A 408 -26.59 26.97 -32.66
N GLU A 409 -27.83 27.12 -32.18
CA GLU A 409 -29.00 27.59 -32.94
C GLU A 409 -28.82 28.99 -33.56
N ASP A 410 -27.95 29.83 -32.99
CA ASP A 410 -27.76 31.23 -33.42
C ASP A 410 -26.95 31.42 -34.72
N PHE A 411 -26.41 30.36 -35.32
CA PHE A 411 -25.71 30.46 -36.61
C PHE A 411 -26.67 30.71 -37.80
N LYS A 412 -27.99 30.50 -37.61
CA LYS A 412 -28.99 30.76 -38.66
C LYS A 412 -29.43 32.23 -38.78
N LYS A 413 -29.13 33.10 -37.82
CA LYS A 413 -29.60 34.51 -37.83
C LYS A 413 -28.55 35.55 -38.22
N SER A 414 -27.26 35.18 -38.34
CA SER A 414 -26.16 36.09 -38.67
C SER A 414 -25.53 35.87 -40.05
N ALA A 415 -26.02 34.88 -40.80
CA ALA A 415 -25.61 34.59 -42.18
C ALA A 415 -26.66 35.02 -43.23
N GLY A 416 -27.63 35.84 -42.82
CA GLY A 416 -28.69 36.42 -43.67
C GLY A 416 -28.43 37.89 -43.95
#